data_AF-A0A0M0BRX8-F1
#
_entry.id   AF-A0A0M0BRX8-F1
#
_cell.length_a   1.000
_cell.length_b   1.000
_cell.length_c   1.000
_cell.angle_alpha   90.00
_cell.angle_beta   90.00
_cell.angle_gamma   90.00
#
_symmetry.space_group_name_H-M   'P 1'
#
loop_
_entity.id
_entity.type
_entity.pdbx_description
1 polymer ?
#
loop_
_entity_poly.entity_id
_entity_poly.type
_entity_poly.pdbx_seq_one_letter_code
_entity_poly.pdbx_strand_id
1 'polypeptide(L)' 'MIEKEKLQRAVEATIQAGYQLNSEAFGFLSAITATDDPTTIISKALQKLRELEEKPLFIDKNFLETLLKPP' A
#
# COMPACT_ATOMS: atom_id res chain seq x y z
N MET A 1 14.41 12.98 -2.86
CA MET A 1 13.60 13.75 -1.88
C MET A 1 12.11 13.46 -2.05
N ILE A 2 11.54 13.61 -3.25
CA ILE A 2 10.10 13.40 -3.53
C ILE A 2 9.65 11.94 -3.33
N GLU A 3 10.45 10.95 -3.76
CA GLU A 3 10.13 9.52 -3.59
C GLU A 3 9.91 9.13 -2.13
N LYS A 4 10.82 9.54 -1.25
CA LYS A 4 10.72 9.28 0.20
C LYS A 4 9.48 9.94 0.80
N GLU A 5 9.11 11.13 0.34
CA GLU A 5 7.91 11.82 0.81
C GLU A 5 6.62 11.09 0.38
N LYS A 6 6.57 10.60 -0.86
CA LYS A 6 5.44 9.78 -1.35
C LYS A 6 5.30 8.49 -0.56
N LEU A 7 6.41 7.79 -0.32
CA LEU A 7 6.42 6.58 0.51
C LEU A 7 5.94 6.88 1.94
N GLN A 8 6.44 7.96 2.55
CA GLN A 8 6.02 8.38 3.89
C GLN A 8 4.52 8.63 3.95
N ARG A 9 3.96 9.39 3.00
CA ARG A 9 2.52 9.66 2.93
C ARG A 9 1.69 8.38 2.75
N ALA A 10 2.18 7.44 1.94
CA ALA A 10 1.52 6.14 1.75
C ALA A 10 1.47 5.34 3.06
N VAL A 11 2.55 5.35 3.84
CA VAL A 11 2.60 4.70 5.17
C VAL A 11 1.68 5.40 6.16
N GLU A 12 1.73 6.73 6.24
CA GLU A 12 0.87 7.52 7.13
C GLU A 12 -0.62 7.26 6.84
N ALA A 13 -1.02 7.28 5.57
CA ALA A 13 -2.40 6.98 5.17
C ALA A 13 -2.83 5.57 5.56
N THR A 14 -1.92 4.59 5.46
CA THR A 14 -2.20 3.20 5.85
C THR A 14 -2.48 3.10 7.35
N ILE A 15 -1.64 3.73 8.17
CA ILE A 15 -1.78 3.75 9.64
C ILE A 15 -3.04 4.49 10.06
N GLN A 16 -3.32 5.65 9.44
CA GLN A 16 -4.55 6.42 9.72
C GLN A 16 -5.82 5.65 9.40
N ALA A 17 -5.78 4.75 8.41
CA ALA A 17 -6.89 3.88 8.06
C ALA A 17 -7.02 2.66 8.99
N GLY A 18 -6.15 2.50 9.98
CA GLY A 18 -6.17 1.40 10.95
C GLY A 18 -5.48 0.13 10.49
N TYR A 19 -4.69 0.21 9.41
CA TYR A 19 -3.94 -0.92 8.85
C TYR A 19 -2.44 -0.77 9.11
N GLN A 20 -1.73 -1.89 9.04
CA GLN A 20 -0.27 -1.93 9.12
C GLN A 20 0.31 -2.56 7.85
N LEU A 21 1.50 -2.13 7.45
CA LEU A 21 2.26 -2.81 6.40
C LEU A 21 3.19 -3.83 7.04
N ASN A 22 3.18 -5.05 6.54
CA ASN A 22 4.24 -5.99 6.90
C ASN A 22 5.58 -5.56 6.26
N SER A 23 6.70 -6.12 6.72
CA SER A 23 8.03 -5.74 6.23
C SER A 23 8.21 -5.95 4.72
N GLU A 24 7.60 -7.01 4.16
CA GLU A 24 7.67 -7.29 2.72
C GLU A 24 6.87 -6.28 1.89
N ALA A 25 5.71 -5.85 2.39
CA ALA A 25 4.84 -4.86 1.76
C ALA A 25 5.49 -3.47 1.77
N PHE A 26 6.11 -3.09 2.90
CA PHE A 26 6.89 -1.86 2.98
C PHE A 26 8.10 -1.90 2.03
N GLY A 27 8.84 -3.01 2.01
CA GLY A 27 9.96 -3.20 1.09
C GLY A 27 9.53 -3.12 -0.38
N PHE A 28 8.39 -3.71 -0.71
CA PHE A 28 7.80 -3.63 -2.04
C PHE A 28 7.45 -2.20 -2.44
N LEU A 29 6.68 -1.48 -1.61
CA LEU A 29 6.33 -0.08 -1.86
C LEU A 29 7.57 0.80 -2.03
N SER A 30 8.59 0.58 -1.19
CA SER A 30 9.86 1.30 -1.29
C SER A 30 10.57 1.07 -2.62
N ALA A 31 10.59 -0.18 -3.11
CA ALA A 31 11.24 -0.54 -4.36
C ALA A 31 10.51 0.02 -5.59
N ILE A 32 9.18 -0.02 -5.59
CA ILE A 32 8.38 0.45 -6.74
C ILE A 32 8.22 1.96 -6.77
N THR A 33 8.59 2.70 -5.72
CA THR A 33 8.44 4.17 -5.68
C THR A 33 9.24 4.86 -6.82
N ALA A 34 10.23 4.18 -7.40
CA ALA A 34 10.97 4.64 -8.57
C ALA A 34 10.18 4.57 -9.90
N THR A 35 9.16 3.71 -10.00
CA THR A 35 8.37 3.47 -11.22
C THR A 35 6.91 3.85 -11.08
N ASP A 36 6.35 3.71 -9.88
CA ASP A 36 4.94 3.87 -9.56
C ASP A 36 4.74 4.76 -8.33
N ASP A 37 3.55 5.34 -8.20
CA ASP A 37 3.22 6.16 -7.04
C ASP A 37 2.68 5.28 -5.88
N PRO A 38 3.43 5.10 -4.78
CA PRO A 38 2.99 4.27 -3.66
C PRO A 38 1.70 4.81 -3.00
N THR A 39 1.44 6.12 -3.09
CA THR A 39 0.20 6.72 -2.54
C THR A 39 -1.03 6.28 -3.33
N THR A 40 -0.90 6.10 -4.65
CA THR A 40 -1.98 5.62 -5.51
C THR A 40 -2.28 4.15 -5.22
N ILE A 41 -1.25 3.34 -5.00
CA ILE A 41 -1.38 1.91 -4.70
C ILE A 41 -2.06 1.72 -3.35
N ILE A 42 -1.62 2.45 -2.30
CA ILE A 42 -2.29 2.43 -1.00
C ILE A 42 -3.72 2.92 -1.11
N SER A 43 -4.01 3.98 -1.87
CA SER A 43 -5.38 4.46 -2.05
C SER A 43 -6.30 3.38 -2.64
N LYS A 44 -5.83 2.63 -3.65
CA LYS A 44 -6.54 1.47 -4.20
C LYS A 44 -6.67 0.33 -3.20
N ALA A 45 -5.61 0.03 -2.45
CA ALA A 45 -5.60 -0.98 -1.41
C ALA A 45 -6.67 -0.70 -0.36
N LEU A 46 -6.71 0.52 0.17
CA LEU A 46 -7.71 0.95 1.15
C LEU A 46 -9.14 0.91 0.59
N GLN A 47 -9.34 1.24 -0.68
CA GLN A 47 -10.64 1.06 -1.33
C GLN A 47 -11.08 -0.40 -1.32
N LYS A 48 -10.19 -1.32 -1.73
CA LYS A 48 -10.47 -2.76 -1.76
C LYS A 48 -10.69 -3.35 -0.36
N LEU A 49 -9.92 -2.91 0.63
CA LEU A 49 -10.06 -3.37 2.02
C LEU A 49 -11.38 -2.93 2.66
N ARG A 50 -11.99 -1.84 2.19
CA ARG A 50 -13.34 -1.44 2.65
C ARG A 50 -14.44 -2.34 2.11
N GLU A 51 -14.20 -3.05 1.01
CA GLU A 51 -15.14 -3.99 0.39
C GLU A 51 -15.08 -5.38 1.03
N LEU A 52 -14.06 -5.66 1.84
CA LEU A 52 -13.92 -6.94 2.52
C LEU A 52 -14.84 -7.04 3.73
N GLU A 53 -15.49 -8.20 3.87
CA GLU A 53 -16.28 -8.54 5.05
C GLU A 53 -15.39 -8.64 6.31
N GLU A 54 -14.22 -9.26 6.16
CA GLU A 54 -13.19 -9.32 7.20
C GLU A 54 -12.00 -8.41 6.86
N LYS A 55 -11.73 -7.44 7.74
CA LYS A 55 -10.63 -6.48 7.55
C LYS A 55 -9.35 -7.01 8.21
N PRO A 56 -8.31 -7.34 7.43
CA PRO A 56 -7.04 -7.75 8.01
C PRO A 56 -6.39 -6.57 8.74
N LEU A 57 -5.60 -6.84 9.77
CA LEU A 57 -4.77 -5.81 10.42
C LEU A 57 -3.55 -5.45 9.55
N PHE A 58 -2.99 -6.44 8.85
CA PHE A 58 -1.81 -6.28 8.01
C PHE A 58 -2.16 -6.30 6.53
N ILE A 59 -1.49 -5.44 5.77
CA ILE A 59 -1.47 -5.44 4.32
C ILE A 59 -0.18 -6.12 3.88
N ASP A 60 -0.33 -7.21 3.13
CA ASP A 60 0.78 -8.01 2.64
C ASP A 60 1.18 -7.63 1.22
N LYS A 61 2.44 -7.89 0.88
CA LYS A 61 3.01 -7.65 -0.45
C LYS A 61 2.15 -8.26 -1.56
N ASN A 62 1.73 -9.52 -1.40
CA ASN A 62 0.95 -10.23 -2.40
C ASN A 62 -0.35 -9.49 -2.74
N PHE A 63 -1.02 -8.91 -1.74
CA PHE A 63 -2.22 -8.12 -1.96
C PHE A 63 -1.92 -6.88 -2.80
N LEU A 64 -0.86 -6.13 -2.45
CA LEU A 64 -0.44 -4.95 -3.20
C LEU A 64 -0.06 -5.27 -4.65
N GLU A 65 0.64 -6.38 -4.88
CA GLU A 65 1.02 -6.83 -6.22
C GLU A 65 -0.21 -7.14 -7.10
N THR A 66 -1.30 -7.66 -6.52
CA THR A 66 -2.54 -7.91 -7.28
C THR A 66 -3.16 -6.63 -7.83
N LEU A 67 -2.94 -5.47 -7.18
CA LEU A 67 -3.49 -4.18 -7.59
C LEU A 67 -2.76 -3.55 -8.79
N LEU A 68 -1.59 -4.08 -9.13
CA LEU A 68 -0.77 -3.64 -10.27
C LEU A 68 -0.94 -4.54 -11.50
N LYS A 69 -1.50 -5.74 -11.33
CA LYS A 69 -1.74 -6.63 -12.47
C LYS A 69 -2.89 -6.06 -13.33
N PRO A 70 -2.73 -5.99 -14.66
CA PRO A 70 -3.84 -5.68 -15.54
C PRO A 70 -4.94 -6.76 -15.40
N PRO A 71 -6.22 -6.39 -15.62
CA PRO A 71 -7.36 -7.29 -15.50
C PRO A 71 -7.32 -8.48 -16.46
#